data_AF-D0RQV8-F1
#
_entry.id   AF-D0RQV8-F1
#
_cell.length_a   1.000
_cell.length_b   1.000
_cell.length_c   1.000
_cell.angle_alpha   90.00
_cell.angle_beta   90.00
_cell.angle_gamma   90.00
#
_symmetry.space_group_name_H-M   'P 1'
#
loop_
_entity.id
_entity.type
_entity.pdbx_description
1 polymer ?
#
loop_
_entity_poly.entity_id
_entity_poly.type
_entity_poly.pdbx_seq_one_letter_code
_entity_poly.pdbx_strand_id
1 'polypeptide(L)' 'MINKIAAILGTGLTIIFLLGVTITLNASNMITFFDILPVWIIMGAAIFMMMIEVLEIFDIHVADTMAKKFLKKK' A
#
# COMPACT_ATOMS: atom_id res chain seq x y z
N MET A 1 -15.05 -11.53 12.82
CA MET A 1 -15.01 -12.12 11.46
C MET A 1 -15.38 -11.10 10.38
N ILE A 2 -16.48 -10.35 10.54
CA ILE A 2 -16.91 -9.34 9.55
C ILE A 2 -15.84 -8.28 9.26
N ASN A 3 -15.10 -7.82 10.29
CA ASN A 3 -14.01 -6.86 10.12
C ASN A 3 -12.84 -7.41 9.28
N LYS A 4 -12.48 -8.68 9.45
CA LYS A 4 -11.39 -9.32 8.68
C LYS A 4 -11.78 -9.48 7.21
N ILE A 5 -13.04 -9.84 6.95
CA ILE A 5 -13.59 -9.94 5.59
C ILE A 5 -13.67 -8.56 4.93
N ALA A 6 -14.17 -7.56 5.64
CA ALA A 6 -14.24 -6.18 5.17
C ALA A 6 -12.85 -5.61 4.87
N ALA A 7 -11.84 -5.91 5.70
CA ALA A 7 -10.46 -5.51 5.47
C ALA A 7 -9.87 -6.13 4.20
N ILE A 8 -10.08 -7.44 3.97
CA ILE A 8 -9.62 -8.09 2.74
C ILE A 8 -10.30 -7.46 1.51
N LEU A 9 -11.62 -7.30 1.54
CA LEU A 9 -12.37 -6.78 0.40
C LEU A 9 -12.04 -5.32 0.11
N GLY A 10 -11.99 -4.47 1.15
CA GLY A 10 -11.67 -3.05 1.03
C GLY A 10 -10.25 -2.82 0.51
N THR A 11 -9.27 -3.51 1.09
CA THR A 11 -7.86 -3.38 0.66
C THR A 11 -7.64 -4.00 -0.71
N GLY A 12 -8.25 -5.15 -1.00
CA GLY A 12 -8.17 -5.80 -2.32
C GLY A 12 -8.74 -4.90 -3.43
N LEU A 13 -9.91 -4.31 -3.21
CA LEU A 13 -10.53 -3.38 -4.16
C LEU A 13 -9.65 -2.14 -4.38
N THR A 14 -9.09 -1.59 -3.30
CA THR A 14 -8.21 -0.42 -3.37
C THR A 14 -6.92 -0.73 -4.14
N ILE A 15 -6.28 -1.88 -3.90
CA ILE A 15 -5.07 -2.27 -4.64
C ILE A 15 -5.36 -2.38 -6.14
N ILE A 16 -6.46 -3.03 -6.53
CA ILE A 16 -6.86 -3.14 -7.94
C ILE A 16 -7.08 -1.75 -8.56
N PHE A 17 -7.76 -0.85 -7.84
CA PHE A 17 -7.99 0.52 -8.28
C PHE A 17 -6.69 1.29 -8.47
N LEU A 18 -5.78 1.26 -7.48
CA LEU A 18 -4.51 1.99 -7.54
C LEU A 18 -3.59 1.47 -8.65
N LEU A 19 -3.56 0.15 -8.87
CA LEU A 19 -2.85 -0.44 -10.01
C LEU A 19 -3.45 0.03 -11.34
N GLY A 20 -4.78 0.05 -11.46
CA GLY A 20 -5.48 0.55 -12.65
C GLY A 20 -5.18 2.02 -12.95
N VAL A 21 -5.18 2.88 -11.93
CA VAL A 21 -4.80 4.29 -12.06
C VAL A 21 -3.36 4.42 -12.56
N THR A 22 -2.44 3.65 -11.98
CA THR A 22 -1.01 3.68 -12.37
C THR A 22 -0.82 3.26 -13.83
N ILE A 23 -1.51 2.21 -14.28
CA ILE A 23 -1.46 1.74 -15.67
C ILE A 23 -2.03 2.81 -16.62
N THR A 24 -3.14 3.46 -16.24
CA THR A 24 -3.76 4.52 -17.05
C THR A 24 -2.85 5.74 -17.19
N LEU A 25 -2.19 6.15 -16.09
CA LEU A 25 -1.21 7.23 -16.10
C LEU A 25 0.00 6.89 -16.97
N ASN A 26 0.49 5.65 -16.91
CA ASN A 26 1.62 5.21 -17.73
C ASN A 26 1.29 5.13 -19.24
N ALA A 27 0.03 4.93 -19.60
CA ALA A 27 -0.44 4.97 -20.99
C ALA A 27 -0.69 6.39 -21.51
N SER A 28 -0.61 7.41 -20.66
CA SER A 28 -0.89 8.79 -21.04
C SER A 28 0.29 9.41 -21.80
N ASN A 29 0.04 9.86 -23.04
CA ASN A 29 1.01 10.61 -23.84
C ASN A 29 1.39 11.98 -23.25
N MET A 30 0.68 12.44 -22.22
CA MET A 30 0.95 13.72 -21.55
C MET A 30 1.99 13.59 -20.42
N ILE A 31 2.33 12.37 -20.00
CA ILE A 31 3.15 12.12 -18.81
C ILE A 31 4.52 11.61 -19.25
N THR A 32 5.58 12.32 -18.85
CA THR A 32 6.96 11.91 -19.09
C THR A 32 7.42 10.92 -18.01
N PHE A 33 8.46 10.14 -18.26
CA PHE A 33 9.00 9.19 -17.27
C PHE A 33 9.33 9.83 -15.90
N PHE A 34 9.81 11.08 -15.88
CA PHE A 34 10.08 11.77 -14.63
C PHE A 34 8.81 12.17 -13.85
N ASP A 35 7.70 12.38 -14.56
CA ASP A 35 6.43 12.78 -13.96
C ASP A 35 5.73 11.59 -13.28
N ILE A 36 6.00 10.35 -13.73
CA ILE A 36 5.41 9.13 -13.17
C ILE A 36 6.22 8.54 -11.99
N LEU A 37 7.51 8.84 -11.88
CA LEU A 37 8.37 8.42 -10.76
C LEU A 37 7.76 8.72 -9.37
N PRO A 38 7.33 9.96 -9.04
CA PRO A 38 6.72 10.23 -7.74
C PRO A 38 5.43 9.46 -7.53
N VAL A 39 4.66 9.21 -8.59
CA VAL A 39 3.43 8.42 -8.52
C VAL A 39 3.74 6.99 -8.10
N TRP A 40 4.74 6.33 -8.72
CA TRP A 40 5.12 4.97 -8.33
C TRP A 40 5.56 4.85 -6.88
N ILE A 41 6.31 5.84 -6.37
CA ILE A 41 6.77 5.85 -4.99
C ILE A 41 5.59 5.99 -4.03
N ILE A 42 4.70 6.96 -4.27
CA ILE A 42 3.55 7.23 -3.39
C ILE A 42 2.58 6.06 -3.43
N MET A 43 2.27 5.52 -4.62
CA MET A 43 1.36 4.40 -4.78
C MET A 43 1.90 3.12 -4.15
N GLY A 44 3.20 2.83 -4.34
CA GLY A 44 3.87 1.71 -3.69
C GLY A 44 3.87 1.84 -2.17
N ALA A 45 4.15 3.03 -1.64
CA ALA A 45 4.13 3.29 -0.20
C ALA A 45 2.72 3.17 0.39
N ALA A 46 1.69 3.66 -0.31
CA ALA A 46 0.30 3.54 0.10
C ALA A 46 -0.15 2.08 0.16
N ILE A 47 0.16 1.29 -0.88
CA ILE A 47 -0.13 -0.16 -0.89
C ILE A 47 0.60 -0.85 0.25
N PHE A 48 1.87 -0.51 0.50
CA PHE A 48 2.63 -1.09 1.60
C PHE A 48 2.01 -0.80 2.98
N MET A 49 1.57 0.44 3.22
CA MET A 49 0.92 0.82 4.48
C MET A 49 -0.42 0.08 4.67
N MET A 50 -1.25 0.00 3.64
CA MET A 50 -2.51 -0.75 3.70
C MET A 50 -2.29 -2.25 3.97
N MET A 51 -1.23 -2.84 3.42
CA MET A 51 -0.90 -4.24 3.68
C MET A 51 -0.50 -4.47 5.14
N ILE A 52 0.23 -3.54 5.77
CA ILE A 52 0.54 -3.59 7.21
C ILE A 52 -0.76 -3.55 8.02
N GLU A 53 -1.65 -2.61 7.72
CA GLU A 53 -2.93 -2.46 8.43
C GLU A 53 -3.79 -3.71 8.34
N VAL A 54 -3.87 -4.33 7.15
CA VAL A 54 -4.56 -5.61 6.98
C VAL A 54 -3.91 -6.69 7.83
N LEU A 55 -2.58 -6.83 7.80
CA LEU A 55 -1.88 -7.85 8.60
C LEU A 55 -2.13 -7.68 10.10
N GLU A 56 -2.23 -6.45 10.60
CA GLU A 56 -2.59 -6.16 12.00
C GLU A 56 -4.01 -6.58 12.34
N ILE A 57 -4.96 -6.36 11.43
CA ILE A 57 -6.33 -6.89 11.56
C ILE A 57 -6.35 -8.43 11.59
N PHE A 58 -5.31 -9.09 11.03
CA PHE A 58 -5.07 -10.54 11.13
C PHE A 58 -4.31 -10.98 12.38
N ASP A 59 -4.15 -10.09 13.38
CA ASP A 59 -3.41 -10.30 14.63
C ASP A 59 -1.89 -10.46 14.43
N ILE A 60 -1.39 -10.10 13.24
CA ILE A 60 0.03 -10.08 12.92
C ILE A 60 0.54 -8.65 13.17
N HIS A 61 1.15 -8.44 14.34
CA HIS A 61 1.60 -7.13 14.82
C HIS A 61 2.91 -6.69 14.12
N VAL A 62 2.80 -6.32 12.85
CA VAL A 62 3.96 -5.95 12.01
C VAL A 62 4.50 -4.57 12.37
N ALA A 63 3.66 -3.54 12.58
CA ALA A 63 4.17 -2.21 12.90
C ALA A 63 4.90 -2.19 14.24
N ASP A 64 4.37 -2.88 15.26
CA ASP A 64 5.03 -2.98 16.57
C ASP A 64 6.41 -3.65 16.49
N THR A 65 6.52 -4.70 15.67
CA THR A 65 7.77 -5.41 15.46
C THR A 65 8.78 -4.55 14.70
N MET A 66 8.33 -3.84 13.67
CA MET A 66 9.16 -2.92 12.89
C MET A 66 9.62 -1.74 13.74
N ALA A 67 8.73 -1.15 14.53
CA ALA A 67 9.03 -0.05 15.45
C ALA A 67 10.04 -0.49 16.52
N LYS A 68 9.84 -1.66 17.15
CA LYS A 68 10.82 -2.23 18.09
C LYS A 68 12.19 -2.46 17.45
N LYS A 69 12.23 -2.95 16.21
CA LYS A 69 13.49 -3.18 15.49
C LYS A 69 14.22 -1.89 15.15
N PHE A 70 13.48 -0.81 14.84
CA PHE A 70 14.04 0.52 14.61
C PHE A 70 14.53 1.18 15.89
N LEU A 71 13.76 1.10 16.98
CA LEU A 71 14.10 1.71 18.27
C LEU A 71 15.22 0.98 19.00
N LYS A 72 15.33 -0.35 18.84
CA LYS A 72 16.42 -1.16 19.42
C LYS A 72 17.76 -0.97 18.68
N LYS A 73 17.75 -0.31 17.53
CA LYS A 73 18.97 0.00 16.76
C LYS A 73 19.63 1.32 17.21
N LYS A 74 19.20 1.90 18.33
CA LYS A 74 19.76 3.12 18.92
C LYS A 74 20.46 2.82 20.23
#